data_AF-A0A958X091-F1
#
_entry.id   AF-A0A958X091-F1
#
_cell.length_a   1.000
_cell.length_b   1.000
_cell.length_c   1.000
_cell.angle_alpha   90.00
_cell.angle_beta   90.00
_cell.angle_gamma   90.00
#
_symmetry.space_group_name_H-M   'P 1'
#
loop_
_entity.id
_entity.type
_entity.pdbx_description
1 polymer ?
#
loop_
_entity_poly.entity_id
_entity_poly.type
_entity_poly.pdbx_seq_one_letter_code
_entity_poly.pdbx_strand_id
1 'polypeptide(L)'
;MRLFVLLILLRLPGGTFSAFFHPIGSCSTFFHPAGICSVKSVPTTATATATATTTATATATATATDSLPLPAQLHAALDSLHHRRLLATLAEFDDAGPKQWMNYVPSVGIGYNLQGQPRPTMSFSLSQVFSAQRQRSDRQAKRRSIESSAVLELERLHSQLDAMLQRYELMSLELATMRKVHDIEASLYELAVMDYEAAKLAPSGFLPKQKAFLESELAVMRKEMEVRGLENEVLEFVGVR
;
A
#
# COMPACT_ATOMS: atom_id res chain seq x y z
N MET A 1 7.77 -25.83 -19.27
CA MET A 1 9.22 -26.02 -19.02
C MET A 1 9.76 -24.72 -18.42
N ARG A 2 10.23 -24.74 -17.17
CA ARG A 2 10.80 -23.57 -16.48
C ARG A 2 12.32 -23.71 -16.47
N LEU A 3 13.05 -22.81 -17.14
CA LEU A 3 14.51 -22.75 -17.07
C LEU A 3 14.92 -22.18 -15.70
N PHE A 4 15.69 -22.95 -14.95
CA PHE A 4 16.36 -22.48 -13.73
C PHE A 4 17.71 -21.84 -14.12
N VAL A 5 17.91 -20.59 -13.73
CA VAL A 5 19.22 -19.91 -13.82
C VAL A 5 19.87 -19.99 -12.43
N LEU A 6 21.01 -20.67 -12.34
CA LEU A 6 21.79 -20.81 -11.11
C LEU A 6 22.87 -19.71 -11.08
N LEU A 7 22.78 -18.79 -10.11
CA LEU A 7 23.77 -17.74 -9.88
C LEU A 7 24.81 -18.26 -8.85
N ILE A 8 26.06 -18.44 -9.26
CA ILE A 8 27.17 -18.77 -8.34
C ILE A 8 28.07 -17.55 -8.21
N LEU A 9 28.16 -16.99 -7.01
CA LEU A 9 29.10 -15.93 -6.65
C LEU A 9 30.31 -16.55 -5.94
N LEU A 10 31.47 -16.56 -6.60
CA LEU A 10 32.75 -16.92 -5.99
C LEU A 10 33.58 -15.66 -5.75
N ARG A 11 34.03 -15.49 -4.51
CA ARG A 11 34.82 -14.34 -4.04
C ARG A 11 36.30 -14.68 -4.09
N LEU A 12 37.06 -13.97 -4.93
CA LEU A 12 38.53 -14.02 -4.96
C LEU A 12 39.12 -12.84 -4.16
N PRO A 13 40.32 -13.01 -3.56
CA PRO A 13 40.96 -11.98 -2.75
C PRO A 13 41.54 -10.90 -3.66
N GLY A 14 40.96 -9.71 -3.64
CA GLY A 14 41.33 -8.59 -4.52
C GLY A 14 40.24 -7.54 -4.77
N GLY A 15 39.01 -7.78 -4.30
CA GLY A 15 37.98 -6.72 -4.24
C GLY A 15 37.26 -6.40 -5.56
N THR A 16 37.41 -7.23 -6.59
CA THR A 16 36.62 -7.12 -7.83
C THR A 16 35.69 -8.33 -7.98
N PHE A 17 34.39 -8.10 -8.11
CA PHE A 17 33.42 -9.13 -8.46
C PHE A 17 33.40 -9.31 -9.98
N SER A 18 33.53 -10.57 -10.43
CA SER A 18 33.32 -10.95 -11.83
C SER A 18 32.14 -11.91 -11.89
N ALA A 19 31.14 -11.57 -12.71
CA ALA A 19 30.02 -12.44 -13.01
C ALA A 19 30.33 -13.21 -14.30
N PHE A 20 30.55 -14.52 -14.19
CA PHE A 20 30.66 -15.40 -15.35
C PHE A 20 29.28 -15.96 -15.70
N PHE A 21 28.75 -15.56 -16.86
CA PHE A 21 27.61 -16.22 -17.50
C PHE A 21 28.14 -17.33 -18.40
N HIS A 22 27.86 -18.59 -18.05
CA HIS A 22 28.05 -19.70 -18.97
C HIS A 22 26.72 -20.09 -19.62
N PRO A 23 26.56 -19.88 -20.94
CA PRO A 23 25.50 -20.52 -21.69
C PRO A 23 25.92 -21.96 -22.03
N ILE A 24 25.20 -22.94 -21.48
CA ILE A 24 25.29 -24.33 -21.93
C ILE A 24 24.49 -24.43 -23.23
N GLY A 25 25.21 -24.37 -24.36
CA GLY A 25 24.90 -24.98 -25.66
C GLY A 25 23.61 -24.55 -26.39
N SER A 26 23.73 -23.88 -27.55
CA SER A 26 23.91 -24.54 -28.85
C SER A 26 23.96 -23.53 -30.01
N CYS A 27 24.85 -23.82 -30.96
CA CYS A 27 25.11 -23.27 -32.30
C CYS A 27 24.15 -22.21 -32.90
N SER A 28 24.70 -21.09 -33.37
CA SER A 28 24.98 -20.86 -34.80
C SER A 28 25.68 -19.52 -35.02
N THR A 29 26.63 -19.55 -35.94
CA THR A 29 27.45 -18.47 -36.52
C THR A 29 26.64 -17.26 -37.02
N PHE A 30 27.17 -16.04 -36.89
CA PHE A 30 27.59 -15.18 -38.03
C PHE A 30 28.05 -13.77 -37.59
N PHE A 31 29.26 -13.40 -38.03
CA PHE A 31 29.75 -12.07 -38.44
C PHE A 31 29.71 -10.84 -37.49
N HIS A 32 30.91 -10.37 -37.15
CA HIS A 32 31.30 -8.96 -36.98
C HIS A 32 31.82 -8.41 -38.35
N PRO A 33 32.15 -7.10 -38.56
CA PRO A 33 32.42 -6.03 -37.59
C PRO A 33 31.91 -4.60 -37.97
N ALA A 34 32.22 -3.65 -37.08
CA ALA A 34 32.52 -2.23 -37.32
C ALA A 34 31.36 -1.25 -37.58
N GLY A 35 31.27 -0.26 -36.67
CA GLY A 35 30.40 0.91 -36.80
C GLY A 35 30.61 1.90 -35.66
N ILE A 36 31.78 2.53 -35.63
CA ILE A 36 32.05 3.70 -34.79
C ILE A 36 31.22 4.86 -35.33
N CYS A 37 30.32 5.42 -34.52
CA CYS A 37 29.73 6.73 -34.76
C CYS A 37 29.82 7.56 -33.49
N SER A 38 30.84 8.42 -33.47
CA SER A 38 31.00 9.52 -32.53
C SER A 38 30.12 10.68 -32.99
N VAL A 39 29.22 11.16 -32.14
CA VAL A 39 28.63 12.49 -32.30
C VAL A 39 28.85 13.26 -31.01
N LYS A 40 29.74 14.25 -31.10
CA LYS A 40 29.84 15.37 -30.16
C LYS A 40 28.63 16.27 -30.37
N SER A 41 27.88 16.54 -29.31
CA SER A 41 27.14 17.80 -29.18
C SER A 41 27.14 18.25 -27.71
N VAL A 42 27.79 19.40 -27.50
CA VAL A 42 27.91 20.19 -26.27
C VAL A 42 26.59 20.95 -26.02
N PRO A 43 26.26 21.35 -24.77
CA PRO A 43 24.89 21.54 -24.31
C PRO A 43 24.36 22.94 -24.60
N THR A 44 23.05 23.05 -24.82
CA THR A 44 22.35 24.34 -24.80
C THR A 44 21.37 24.37 -23.65
N THR A 45 21.66 25.25 -22.70
CA THR A 45 20.81 25.73 -21.63
C THR A 45 19.59 26.43 -22.22
N ALA A 46 18.39 26.00 -21.85
CA ALA A 46 17.19 26.82 -21.96
C ALA A 46 16.30 26.56 -20.74
N THR A 47 16.36 27.54 -19.84
CA THR A 47 15.40 27.76 -18.76
C THR A 47 14.03 28.05 -19.38
N ALA A 48 13.03 27.21 -19.09
CA ALA A 48 11.64 27.56 -19.26
C ALA A 48 10.85 27.03 -18.07
N THR A 49 10.59 27.95 -17.15
CA THR A 49 9.63 27.85 -16.06
C THR A 49 8.24 27.78 -16.68
N ALA A 50 7.54 26.66 -16.52
CA ALA A 50 6.11 26.57 -16.80
C ALA A 50 5.44 25.80 -15.65
N THR A 51 4.93 26.60 -14.71
CA THR A 51 3.98 26.21 -13.68
C THR A 51 2.70 25.74 -14.37
N ALA A 52 2.49 24.43 -14.45
CA ALA A 52 1.21 23.84 -14.79
C ALA A 52 0.65 23.18 -13.54
N THR A 53 -0.25 23.91 -12.90
CA THR A 53 -1.10 23.45 -11.81
C THR A 53 -2.06 22.39 -12.38
N THR A 54 -1.69 21.12 -12.34
CA THR A 54 -2.64 20.01 -12.49
C THR A 54 -3.29 19.74 -11.15
N THR A 55 -4.36 20.49 -10.86
CA THR A 55 -5.43 20.03 -9.98
C THR A 55 -6.13 18.86 -10.66
N ALA A 56 -5.62 17.64 -10.42
CA ALA A 56 -6.35 16.43 -10.75
C ALA A 56 -7.46 16.27 -9.72
N THR A 57 -8.66 16.67 -10.13
CA THR A 57 -9.94 16.31 -9.54
C THR A 57 -9.98 14.80 -9.31
N ALA A 58 -9.86 14.40 -8.05
CA ALA A 58 -10.18 13.05 -7.60
C ALA A 58 -11.64 12.79 -7.95
N THR A 59 -11.85 12.07 -9.05
CA THR A 59 -13.16 11.59 -9.46
C THR A 59 -13.45 10.38 -8.60
N ALA A 60 -14.03 10.61 -7.43
CA ALA A 60 -14.59 9.55 -6.62
C ALA A 60 -15.84 9.04 -7.35
N THR A 61 -15.67 8.03 -8.20
CA THR A 61 -16.77 7.23 -8.72
C THR A 61 -17.29 6.36 -7.59
N ALA A 62 -18.21 6.90 -6.80
CA ALA A 62 -19.07 6.11 -5.92
C ALA A 62 -20.11 5.40 -6.80
N THR A 63 -19.71 4.29 -7.42
CA THR A 63 -20.65 3.29 -7.92
C THR A 63 -21.10 2.48 -6.72
N ALA A 64 -22.33 2.71 -6.26
CA ALA A 64 -23.01 1.82 -5.35
C ALA A 64 -23.28 0.50 -6.08
N THR A 65 -22.28 -0.38 -6.07
CA THR A 65 -22.40 -1.79 -6.42
C THR A 65 -22.43 -2.56 -5.11
N ASP A 66 -23.43 -3.43 -4.94
CA ASP A 66 -23.58 -4.37 -3.81
C ASP A 66 -22.46 -5.44 -3.76
N SER A 67 -21.27 -5.12 -4.29
CA SER A 67 -20.11 -5.99 -4.42
C SER A 67 -18.83 -5.24 -4.07
N LEU A 68 -17.90 -5.94 -3.44
CA LEU A 68 -16.59 -5.40 -3.09
C LEU A 68 -15.89 -4.79 -4.33
N PRO A 69 -15.32 -3.57 -4.22
CA PRO A 69 -14.57 -2.96 -5.32
C PRO A 69 -13.35 -3.79 -5.69
N LEU A 70 -12.82 -3.56 -6.90
CA LEU A 70 -11.67 -4.29 -7.41
C LEU A 70 -10.47 -4.17 -6.44
N PRO A 71 -9.70 -5.25 -6.17
CA PRO A 71 -8.61 -5.22 -5.18
C PRO A 71 -7.59 -4.12 -5.45
N ALA A 72 -7.26 -3.85 -6.73
CA ALA A 72 -6.35 -2.76 -7.09
C ALA A 72 -6.83 -1.38 -6.61
N GLN A 73 -8.15 -1.13 -6.59
CA GLN A 73 -8.72 0.11 -6.09
C GLN A 73 -8.62 0.18 -4.55
N LEU A 74 -8.77 -0.94 -3.86
CA LEU A 74 -8.61 -1.03 -2.41
C LEU A 74 -7.16 -0.72 -1.98
N HIS A 75 -6.17 -1.32 -2.64
CA HIS A 75 -4.76 -0.99 -2.39
C HIS A 75 -4.47 0.49 -2.67
N ALA A 76 -4.93 1.03 -3.79
CA ALA A 76 -4.73 2.44 -4.12
C ALA A 76 -5.39 3.40 -3.09
N ALA A 77 -6.58 3.07 -2.60
CA ALA A 77 -7.25 3.83 -1.56
C ALA A 77 -6.45 3.79 -0.24
N LEU A 78 -5.96 2.61 0.16
CA LEU A 78 -5.11 2.42 1.32
C LEU A 78 -3.81 3.22 1.21
N ASP A 79 -3.13 3.17 0.05
CA ASP A 79 -1.92 3.92 -0.22
C ASP A 79 -2.16 5.43 -0.12
N SER A 80 -3.28 5.92 -0.66
CA SER A 80 -3.63 7.33 -0.61
C SER A 80 -3.89 7.81 0.83
N LEU A 81 -4.53 6.98 1.65
CA LEU A 81 -4.81 7.27 3.06
C LEU A 81 -3.51 7.27 3.86
N HIS A 82 -2.67 6.25 3.69
CA HIS A 82 -1.39 6.15 4.37
C HIS A 82 -0.47 7.30 3.97
N HIS A 83 -0.42 7.65 2.68
CA HIS A 83 0.36 8.78 2.19
C HIS A 83 -0.08 10.11 2.85
N ARG A 84 -1.39 10.36 2.97
CA ARG A 84 -1.89 11.56 3.69
C ARG A 84 -1.48 11.58 5.16
N ARG A 85 -1.50 10.43 5.85
CA ARG A 85 -1.03 10.33 7.24
C ARG A 85 0.46 10.61 7.34
N LEU A 86 1.27 10.01 6.46
CA LEU A 86 2.71 10.24 6.39
C LEU A 86 3.02 11.73 6.16
N LEU A 87 2.37 12.36 5.19
CA LEU A 87 2.56 13.79 4.95
C LEU A 87 2.20 14.65 6.17
N ALA A 88 1.11 14.33 6.87
CA ALA A 88 0.74 15.03 8.09
C ALA A 88 1.82 14.89 9.20
N THR A 89 2.40 13.70 9.36
CA THR A 89 3.50 13.49 10.32
C THR A 89 4.80 14.17 9.91
N LEU A 90 5.11 14.21 8.61
CA LEU A 90 6.32 14.84 8.10
C LEU A 90 6.23 16.36 8.11
N ALA A 91 5.03 16.93 8.00
CA ALA A 91 4.81 18.37 8.06
C ALA A 91 5.34 19.00 9.35
N GLU A 92 5.37 18.25 10.47
CA GLU A 92 5.95 18.70 11.74
C GLU A 92 7.47 18.96 11.66
N PHE A 93 8.16 18.32 10.71
CA PHE A 93 9.61 18.36 10.56
C PHE A 93 10.07 19.19 9.35
N ASP A 94 9.18 19.95 8.73
CA ASP A 94 9.54 20.80 7.61
C ASP A 94 10.40 21.99 8.03
N ASP A 95 11.55 22.11 7.37
CA ASP A 95 12.58 23.12 7.68
C ASP A 95 12.19 24.53 7.20
N ALA A 96 11.06 24.69 6.52
CA ALA A 96 10.56 25.96 5.98
C ALA A 96 10.03 26.93 7.04
N GLY A 97 10.34 26.71 8.33
CA GLY A 97 9.95 27.61 9.41
C GLY A 97 10.55 29.00 9.22
N PRO A 98 9.73 30.07 9.18
CA PRO A 98 10.25 31.43 9.14
C PRO A 98 11.07 31.63 10.42
N LYS A 99 12.36 31.97 10.29
CA LYS A 99 13.35 32.27 11.36
C LYS A 99 14.41 31.21 11.66
N GLN A 100 14.52 30.12 10.90
CA GLN A 100 15.59 29.13 11.14
C GLN A 100 17.02 29.70 10.96
N TRP A 101 17.17 30.72 10.10
CA TRP A 101 18.42 31.46 9.91
C TRP A 101 18.83 32.30 11.14
N MET A 102 17.90 32.64 12.04
CA MET A 102 18.20 33.44 13.24
C MET A 102 19.13 32.72 14.21
N ASN A 103 19.16 31.39 14.20
CA ASN A 103 20.08 30.59 15.03
C ASN A 103 21.55 30.81 14.67
N TYR A 104 21.85 31.40 13.50
CA TYR A 104 23.20 31.66 13.02
C TYR A 104 23.61 33.14 13.13
N VAL A 105 22.72 34.01 13.60
CA VAL A 105 22.97 35.45 13.73
C VAL A 105 23.60 35.73 15.10
N PRO A 106 24.64 36.58 15.19
CA PRO A 106 25.19 36.99 16.48
C PRO A 106 24.15 37.74 17.32
N SER A 107 24.23 37.58 18.63
CA SER A 107 23.44 38.35 19.59
C SER A 107 23.97 39.78 19.61
N VAL A 108 23.11 40.74 19.30
CA VAL A 108 23.40 42.17 19.41
C VAL A 108 22.57 42.75 20.55
N GLY A 109 23.23 43.37 21.52
CA GLY A 109 22.59 43.94 22.71
C GLY A 109 23.18 45.30 23.08
N ILE A 110 22.56 45.93 24.07
CA ILE A 110 23.06 47.16 24.70
C ILE A 110 23.45 46.80 26.12
N GLY A 111 24.75 46.83 26.41
CA GLY A 111 25.26 46.74 27.78
C GLY A 111 25.34 48.14 28.41
N TYR A 112 25.35 48.20 29.74
CA TYR A 112 25.59 49.45 30.47
C TYR A 112 26.89 49.34 31.27
N ASN A 113 27.67 50.42 31.29
CA ASN A 113 28.83 50.51 32.18
C ASN A 113 28.39 50.86 33.63
N LEU A 114 29.33 50.86 34.57
CA LEU A 114 29.07 51.24 35.97
C LEU A 114 28.57 52.69 36.14
N GLN A 115 28.67 53.52 35.11
CA GLN A 115 28.20 54.90 35.05
C GLN A 115 26.82 55.03 34.36
N GLY A 116 26.18 53.92 34.00
CA GLY A 116 24.86 53.90 33.36
C GLY A 116 24.84 54.31 31.88
N GLN A 117 25.98 54.41 31.20
CA GLN A 117 26.05 54.76 29.78
C GLN A 117 25.89 53.51 28.89
N PRO A 118 25.06 53.58 27.82
CA PRO A 118 24.84 52.46 26.91
C PRO A 118 26.08 52.21 26.04
N ARG A 119 26.48 50.95 25.89
CA ARG A 119 27.49 50.47 24.94
C ARG A 119 26.91 49.34 24.09
N PRO A 120 27.03 49.39 22.76
CA PRO A 120 26.66 48.27 21.92
C PRO A 120 27.59 47.08 22.23
N THR A 121 27.00 45.91 22.42
CA THR A 121 27.71 44.65 22.62
C THR A 121 27.25 43.66 21.55
N MET A 122 28.20 42.93 20.98
CA MET A 122 27.91 41.83 20.06
C MET A 122 28.62 40.59 20.60
N SER A 123 27.91 39.47 20.70
CA SER A 123 28.49 38.18 21.06
C SER A 123 28.09 37.11 20.06
N PHE A 124 29.09 36.35 19.63
CA PHE A 124 28.92 35.19 18.77
C PHE A 124 29.50 33.98 19.49
N SER A 125 28.71 32.90 19.59
CA SER A 125 29.18 31.67 20.22
C SER A 125 29.21 30.52 19.20
N LEU A 126 30.35 29.84 19.12
CA LEU A 126 30.49 28.63 18.29
C LEU A 126 29.52 27.52 18.74
N SER A 127 29.21 27.46 20.03
CA SER A 127 28.27 26.49 20.61
C SER A 127 26.86 26.59 20.01
N GLN A 128 26.39 27.80 19.65
CA GLN A 128 25.10 28.00 18.97
C GLN A 128 25.09 27.39 17.56
N VAL A 129 26.20 27.50 16.83
CA VAL A 129 26.34 26.92 15.49
C VAL A 129 26.31 25.39 15.57
N PHE A 130 27.08 24.81 16.49
CA PHE A 130 27.13 23.36 16.67
C PHE A 130 25.79 22.78 17.17
N SER A 131 25.09 23.46 18.08
CA SER A 131 23.77 23.01 18.53
C SER A 131 22.72 23.10 17.43
N ALA A 132 22.73 24.16 16.61
CA ALA A 132 21.86 24.29 15.45
C ALA A 132 22.14 23.20 14.40
N GLN A 133 23.42 22.89 14.15
CA GLN A 133 23.82 21.80 13.26
C GLN A 133 23.36 20.44 13.78
N ARG A 134 23.56 20.14 15.07
CA ARG A 134 23.09 18.90 15.70
C ARG A 134 21.57 18.78 15.67
N GLN A 135 20.85 19.87 15.95
CA GLN A 135 19.39 19.88 15.88
C GLN A 135 18.88 19.62 14.46
N ARG A 136 19.61 20.05 13.43
CA ARG A 136 19.30 19.75 12.02
C ARG A 136 19.55 18.27 11.70
N SER A 137 20.70 17.73 12.10
CA SER A 137 21.00 16.30 11.88
C SER A 137 20.00 15.41 12.61
N ASP A 138 19.62 15.76 13.84
CA ASP A 138 18.66 14.98 14.64
C ASP A 138 17.27 15.00 14.00
N ARG A 139 16.83 16.14 13.46
CA ARG A 139 15.56 16.24 12.71
C ARG A 139 15.59 15.44 11.42
N GLN A 140 16.68 15.51 10.66
CA GLN A 140 16.86 14.70 9.45
C GLN A 140 16.89 13.20 9.76
N ALA A 141 17.55 12.79 10.85
CA ALA A 141 17.56 11.41 11.30
C ALA A 141 16.15 10.94 11.70
N LYS A 142 15.38 11.78 12.40
CA LYS A 142 13.97 11.49 12.73
C LYS A 142 13.10 11.35 11.47
N ARG A 143 13.21 12.26 10.50
CA ARG A 143 12.46 12.15 9.22
C ARG A 143 12.75 10.82 8.51
N ARG A 144 14.03 10.46 8.37
CA ARG A 144 14.43 9.18 7.77
C ARG A 144 13.89 7.99 8.55
N SER A 145 13.89 8.05 9.88
CA SER A 145 13.31 7.01 10.73
C SER A 145 11.82 6.85 10.45
N ILE A 146 11.07 7.97 10.37
CA ILE A 146 9.62 7.97 10.10
C ILE A 146 9.34 7.39 8.71
N GLU A 147 10.08 7.83 7.69
CA GLU A 147 9.95 7.31 6.33
C GLU A 147 10.20 5.79 6.29
N SER A 148 11.26 5.31 6.94
CA SER A 148 11.58 3.89 6.97
C SER A 148 10.53 3.05 7.71
N SER A 149 9.99 3.55 8.82
CA SER A 149 8.93 2.86 9.56
C SER A 149 7.62 2.84 8.77
N ALA A 150 7.32 3.91 8.05
CA ALA A 150 6.10 4.02 7.26
C ALA A 150 6.09 3.06 6.06
N VAL A 151 7.25 2.79 5.45
CA VAL A 151 7.37 1.76 4.40
C VAL A 151 7.02 0.38 4.97
N LEU A 152 7.60 0.02 6.11
CA LEU A 152 7.31 -1.26 6.77
C LEU A 152 5.85 -1.37 7.24
N GLU A 153 5.27 -0.26 7.69
CA GLU A 153 3.86 -0.20 8.08
C GLU A 153 2.95 -0.45 6.88
N LEU A 154 3.22 0.18 5.73
CA LEU A 154 2.46 -0.04 4.50
C LEU A 154 2.53 -1.50 4.04
N GLU A 155 3.72 -2.10 4.03
CA GLU A 155 3.90 -3.53 3.68
C GLU A 155 3.07 -4.44 4.60
N ARG A 156 3.06 -4.15 5.91
CA ARG A 156 2.22 -4.87 6.86
C ARG A 156 0.73 -4.69 6.54
N LEU A 157 0.28 -3.47 6.27
CA LEU A 157 -1.12 -3.18 5.95
C LEU A 157 -1.56 -3.87 4.66
N HIS A 158 -0.69 -3.93 3.64
CA HIS A 158 -0.94 -4.69 2.42
C HIS A 158 -1.10 -6.18 2.71
N SER A 159 -0.17 -6.78 3.49
CA SER A 159 -0.27 -8.20 3.86
C SER A 159 -1.54 -8.54 4.64
N GLN A 160 -2.04 -7.59 5.45
CA GLN A 160 -3.30 -7.75 6.18
C GLN A 160 -4.50 -7.67 5.23
N LEU A 161 -4.52 -6.71 4.32
CA LEU A 161 -5.56 -6.58 3.30
C LEU A 161 -5.63 -7.83 2.42
N ASP A 162 -4.49 -8.34 1.97
CA ASP A 162 -4.40 -9.57 1.17
C ASP A 162 -4.99 -10.77 1.91
N ALA A 163 -4.69 -10.92 3.20
CA ALA A 163 -5.25 -11.99 4.02
C ALA A 163 -6.79 -11.89 4.14
N MET A 164 -7.33 -10.67 4.28
CA MET A 164 -8.77 -10.45 4.32
C MET A 164 -9.42 -10.75 2.95
N LEU A 165 -8.80 -10.35 1.84
CA LEU A 165 -9.28 -10.63 0.50
C LEU A 165 -9.29 -12.13 0.19
N GLN A 166 -8.23 -12.85 0.55
CA GLN A 166 -8.20 -14.32 0.41
C GLN A 166 -9.31 -14.99 1.22
N ARG A 167 -9.56 -14.51 2.44
CA ARG A 167 -10.65 -15.00 3.28
C ARG A 167 -12.02 -14.73 2.66
N TYR A 168 -12.20 -13.56 2.04
CA TYR A 168 -13.41 -13.20 1.30
C TYR A 168 -13.63 -14.13 0.10
N GLU A 169 -12.61 -14.35 -0.72
CA GLU A 169 -12.67 -15.26 -1.86
C GLU A 169 -13.09 -16.67 -1.42
N LEU A 170 -12.48 -17.20 -0.36
CA LEU A 170 -12.82 -18.52 0.17
C LEU A 170 -14.28 -18.59 0.64
N MET A 171 -14.76 -17.59 1.38
CA MET A 171 -16.16 -17.57 1.83
C MET A 171 -17.15 -17.39 0.68
N SER A 172 -16.79 -16.61 -0.35
CA SER A 172 -17.63 -16.46 -1.54
C SER A 172 -17.81 -17.78 -2.30
N LEU A 173 -16.74 -18.58 -2.37
CA LEU A 173 -16.78 -19.92 -2.96
C LEU A 173 -17.62 -20.87 -2.10
N GLU A 174 -17.44 -20.84 -0.78
CA GLU A 174 -18.26 -21.63 0.16
C GLU A 174 -19.75 -21.32 -0.01
N LEU A 175 -20.12 -20.04 -0.02
CA LEU A 175 -21.48 -19.58 -0.22
C LEU A 175 -22.03 -20.01 -1.59
N ALA A 176 -21.24 -19.92 -2.65
CA ALA A 176 -21.64 -20.42 -3.97
C ALA A 176 -21.91 -21.92 -3.97
N THR A 177 -21.16 -22.72 -3.20
CA THR A 177 -21.45 -24.15 -3.03
C THR A 177 -22.71 -24.40 -2.21
N MET A 178 -22.94 -23.63 -1.14
CA MET A 178 -24.16 -23.75 -0.32
C MET A 178 -25.41 -23.40 -1.11
N ARG A 179 -25.36 -22.38 -1.97
CA ARG A 179 -26.47 -22.04 -2.88
C ARG A 179 -26.83 -23.21 -3.79
N LYS A 180 -25.83 -23.89 -4.38
CA LYS A 180 -26.08 -25.09 -5.20
C LYS A 180 -26.71 -26.23 -4.40
N VAL A 181 -26.30 -26.41 -3.14
CA VAL A 181 -26.93 -27.41 -2.26
C VAL A 181 -28.39 -27.04 -1.99
N HIS A 182 -28.66 -25.77 -1.71
CA HIS A 182 -30.02 -25.27 -1.53
C HIS A 182 -30.89 -25.46 -2.79
N ASP A 183 -30.36 -25.20 -3.98
CA ASP A 183 -31.08 -25.44 -5.25
C ASP A 183 -31.46 -26.93 -5.42
N ILE A 184 -30.55 -27.84 -5.04
CA ILE A 184 -30.82 -29.29 -5.05
C ILE A 184 -31.93 -29.60 -4.04
N GLU A 185 -31.85 -29.08 -2.81
CA GLU A 185 -32.86 -29.31 -1.79
C GLU A 185 -34.21 -28.72 -2.15
N ALA A 186 -34.26 -27.57 -2.82
CA ALA A 186 -35.48 -26.98 -3.36
C ALA A 186 -36.14 -27.94 -4.36
N SER A 187 -35.38 -28.47 -5.32
CA SER A 187 -35.91 -29.45 -6.28
C SER A 187 -36.41 -30.75 -5.62
N LEU A 188 -35.71 -31.22 -4.58
CA LEU A 188 -36.13 -32.40 -3.82
C LEU A 188 -37.39 -32.14 -2.99
N TYR A 189 -37.53 -30.93 -2.45
CA TYR A 189 -38.70 -30.51 -1.70
C TYR A 189 -39.92 -30.39 -2.62
N GLU A 190 -39.78 -29.78 -3.80
CA GLU A 190 -40.86 -29.69 -4.80
C GLU A 190 -41.38 -31.07 -5.19
N LEU A 191 -40.49 -32.02 -5.48
CA LEU A 191 -40.88 -33.41 -5.76
C LEU A 191 -41.60 -34.05 -4.58
N ALA A 192 -41.14 -33.81 -3.35
CA ALA A 192 -41.78 -34.32 -2.15
C ALA A 192 -43.18 -33.72 -1.92
N VAL A 193 -43.39 -32.44 -2.26
CA VAL A 193 -44.72 -31.81 -2.23
C VAL A 193 -45.65 -32.50 -3.22
N MET A 194 -45.20 -32.72 -4.47
CA MET A 194 -46.00 -33.41 -5.48
C MET A 194 -46.39 -34.84 -5.05
N ASP A 195 -45.45 -35.60 -4.48
CA ASP A 195 -45.73 -36.96 -4.00
C ASP A 195 -46.64 -36.98 -2.77
N TYR A 196 -46.55 -35.97 -1.90
CA TYR A 196 -47.43 -35.81 -0.76
C TYR A 196 -48.87 -35.47 -1.19
N GLU A 197 -49.04 -34.53 -2.12
CA GLU A 197 -50.35 -34.16 -2.68
C GLU A 197 -51.00 -35.32 -3.45
N ALA A 198 -50.19 -36.14 -4.13
CA ALA A 198 -50.64 -37.36 -4.77
C ALA A 198 -50.94 -38.52 -3.78
N ALA A 199 -50.86 -38.26 -2.46
CA ALA A 199 -51.02 -39.23 -1.37
C ALA A 199 -50.08 -40.46 -1.46
N LYS A 200 -48.94 -40.32 -2.15
CA LYS A 200 -47.90 -41.35 -2.28
C LYS A 200 -46.94 -41.36 -1.09
N LEU A 201 -46.83 -40.23 -0.38
CA LEU A 201 -45.91 -40.03 0.73
C LEU A 201 -46.67 -39.75 2.04
N ALA A 202 -46.29 -40.42 3.12
CA ALA A 202 -46.82 -40.12 4.45
C ALA A 202 -46.19 -38.83 5.02
N PRO A 203 -46.88 -38.11 5.95
CA PRO A 203 -46.34 -36.91 6.58
C PRO A 203 -44.97 -37.12 7.25
N SER A 204 -44.74 -38.31 7.83
CA SER A 204 -43.46 -38.68 8.46
C SER A 204 -42.29 -38.71 7.47
N GLY A 205 -42.54 -38.96 6.18
CA GLY A 205 -41.55 -38.88 5.11
C GLY A 205 -41.40 -37.47 4.53
N PHE A 206 -42.47 -36.67 4.54
CA PHE A 206 -42.49 -35.30 4.02
C PHE A 206 -41.77 -34.31 4.94
N LEU A 207 -42.09 -34.31 6.25
CA LEU A 207 -41.57 -33.33 7.21
C LEU A 207 -40.04 -33.27 7.28
N PRO A 208 -39.28 -34.38 7.21
CA PRO A 208 -37.82 -34.33 7.14
C PRO A 208 -37.29 -33.61 5.90
N LYS A 209 -37.99 -33.70 4.76
CA LYS A 209 -37.61 -33.00 3.51
C LYS A 209 -37.83 -31.50 3.65
N GLN A 210 -38.98 -31.11 4.22
CA GLN A 210 -39.27 -29.71 4.54
C GLN A 210 -38.24 -29.14 5.52
N LYS A 211 -37.89 -29.91 6.55
CA LYS A 211 -36.86 -29.52 7.52
C LYS A 211 -35.51 -29.31 6.85
N ALA A 212 -35.06 -30.25 6.00
CA ALA A 212 -33.78 -30.13 5.29
C ALA A 212 -33.72 -28.85 4.46
N PHE A 213 -34.75 -28.59 3.64
CA PHE A 213 -34.87 -27.36 2.84
C PHE A 213 -34.73 -26.08 3.69
N LEU A 214 -35.43 -26.01 4.83
CA LEU A 214 -35.33 -24.87 5.74
C LEU A 214 -33.94 -24.76 6.40
N GLU A 215 -33.28 -25.88 6.68
CA GLU A 215 -31.93 -25.89 7.24
C GLU A 215 -30.89 -25.38 6.23
N SER A 216 -31.00 -25.72 4.94
CA SER A 216 -30.11 -25.16 3.92
C SER A 216 -30.38 -23.69 3.63
N GLU A 217 -31.63 -23.26 3.60
CA GLU A 217 -32.00 -21.83 3.44
C GLU A 217 -31.35 -21.00 4.56
N LEU A 218 -31.51 -21.46 5.79
CA LEU A 218 -30.92 -20.81 6.96
C LEU A 218 -29.37 -20.82 6.88
N ALA A 219 -28.76 -21.91 6.40
CA ALA A 219 -27.31 -21.98 6.23
C ALA A 219 -26.78 -20.96 5.20
N VAL A 220 -27.46 -20.82 4.06
CA VAL A 220 -27.13 -19.81 3.04
C VAL A 220 -27.24 -18.40 3.62
N MET A 221 -28.35 -18.11 4.32
CA MET A 221 -28.57 -16.80 4.94
C MET A 221 -27.49 -16.45 5.97
N ARG A 222 -27.07 -17.42 6.80
CA ARG A 222 -25.97 -17.21 7.76
C ARG A 222 -24.67 -16.87 7.04
N LYS A 223 -24.32 -17.61 6.00
CA LYS A 223 -23.09 -17.35 5.23
C LYS A 223 -23.13 -16.02 4.48
N GLU A 224 -24.28 -15.62 3.96
CA GLU A 224 -24.45 -14.30 3.35
C GLU A 224 -24.17 -13.17 4.35
N MET A 225 -24.66 -13.30 5.58
CA MET A 225 -24.39 -12.32 6.64
C MET A 225 -22.91 -12.30 7.04
N GLU A 226 -22.25 -13.46 7.10
CA GLU A 226 -20.80 -13.54 7.36
C GLU A 226 -19.97 -12.84 6.27
N VAL A 227 -20.31 -13.08 4.99
CA VAL A 227 -19.65 -12.44 3.84
C VAL A 227 -19.83 -10.93 3.87
N ARG A 228 -21.07 -10.44 4.07
CA ARG A 228 -21.35 -9.00 4.21
C ARG A 228 -20.61 -8.39 5.40
N GLY A 229 -20.49 -9.13 6.51
CA GLY A 229 -19.71 -8.71 7.66
C GLY A 229 -18.25 -8.46 7.31
N LEU A 230 -17.63 -9.38 6.57
CA LEU A 230 -16.25 -9.23 6.11
C LEU A 230 -16.09 -8.10 5.08
N GLU A 231 -17.04 -7.93 4.17
CA GLU A 231 -17.02 -6.81 3.20
C GLU A 231 -16.99 -5.46 3.92
N ASN A 232 -17.82 -5.29 4.95
CA ASN A 232 -17.83 -4.08 5.77
C ASN A 232 -16.51 -3.90 6.53
N GLU A 233 -15.92 -4.98 7.04
CA GLU A 233 -14.62 -4.95 7.73
C GLU A 233 -13.50 -4.47 6.78
N VAL A 234 -13.49 -4.96 5.52
CA VAL A 234 -12.52 -4.54 4.50
C VAL A 234 -12.70 -3.06 4.14
N LEU A 235 -13.94 -2.62 3.93
CA LEU A 235 -14.23 -1.23 3.59
C LEU A 235 -13.87 -0.27 4.72
N GLU A 236 -14.15 -0.65 5.97
CA GLU A 236 -13.75 0.10 7.16
C GLU A 236 -12.23 0.19 7.28
N PHE A 237 -11.52 -0.91 7.05
CA PHE A 237 -10.06 -0.96 7.11
C PHE A 237 -9.41 0.01 6.11
N VAL A 238 -9.92 0.06 4.88
CA VAL A 238 -9.40 0.95 3.82
C VAL A 238 -9.90 2.39 3.99
N GLY A 239 -10.95 2.62 4.76
CA GLY A 239 -11.52 3.95 5.02
C GLY A 239 -12.39 4.47 3.88
N VAL A 240 -12.96 3.58 3.07
CA VAL A 240 -13.91 3.90 2.00
C VAL A 240 -15.31 3.62 2.54
N ARG A 241 -16.09 4.69 2.79
CA ARG A 241 -17.51 4.62 3.16
C ARG A 241 -18.36 5.27 2.08
#